data_AF-A0A8T5S5T5-F1
#
_entry.id   AF-A0A8T5S5T5-F1
#
_cell.length_a   1.000
_cell.length_b   1.000
_cell.length_c   1.000
_cell.angle_alpha   90.00
_cell.angle_beta   90.00
_cell.angle_gamma   90.00
#
_symmetry.space_group_name_H-M   'P 1'
#
loop_
_entity.id
_entity.type
_entity.pdbx_description
1 polymer ?
#
loop_
_entity_poly.entity_id
_entity_poly.type
_entity_poly.pdbx_seq_one_letter_code
_entity_poly.pdbx_strand_id
1 'polypeptide(L)'
;MFKDFFQLYQIGKDLGLTKKEIKDFSLFGNTKHPFLYSILLVLSIIAIGISIILGIYIERSTYASGSYYSTVKKNDFKLRK
;
A
#
# COMPACT_ATOMS: atom_id res chain seq x y z
N MET A 1 6.18 -15.65 -0.99
CA MET A 1 7.03 -14.80 -1.86
C MET A 1 7.85 -15.62 -2.85
N PHE A 2 8.88 -16.39 -2.45
CA PHE A 2 9.66 -17.20 -3.41
C PHE A 2 8.86 -18.34 -4.07
N LYS A 3 7.95 -18.98 -3.33
CA LYS A 3 7.05 -20.02 -3.87
C LYS A 3 6.13 -19.48 -4.98
N ASP A 4 5.64 -18.26 -4.82
CA ASP A 4 4.74 -17.61 -5.78
C ASP A 4 5.49 -17.25 -7.07
N PHE A 5 6.76 -16.86 -6.95
CA PHE A 5 7.64 -16.64 -8.10
C PHE A 5 7.93 -17.92 -8.89
N PHE A 6 8.11 -19.05 -8.20
CA PHE A 6 8.25 -20.36 -8.85
C PHE A 6 6.97 -20.81 -9.55
N GLN A 7 5.79 -20.52 -8.98
CA GLN A 7 4.52 -20.77 -9.64
C GLN A 7 4.34 -19.92 -10.90
N LEU A 8 4.67 -18.63 -10.86
CA LEU A 8 4.64 -17.76 -12.04
C LEU A 8 5.59 -18.26 -13.15
N TYR A 9 6.77 -18.77 -12.77
CA TYR A 9 7.71 -19.37 -13.71
C TYR A 9 7.16 -20.68 -14.32
N GLN A 10 6.50 -21.53 -13.54
CA GLN A 10 5.83 -22.74 -14.05
C GLN A 10 4.67 -22.40 -14.99
N ILE A 11 3.80 -21.46 -14.61
CA ILE A 11 2.68 -21.01 -15.44
C ILE A 11 3.20 -20.45 -16.77
N GLY A 12 4.24 -19.62 -16.75
CA GLY A 12 4.83 -19.08 -17.96
C GLY A 12 5.41 -20.17 -18.87
N LYS A 13 6.06 -21.18 -18.29
CA LYS A 13 6.60 -22.32 -19.03
C LYS A 13 5.47 -23.17 -19.65
N ASP A 14 4.38 -23.39 -18.92
CA ASP A 14 3.23 -24.17 -19.38
C ASP A 14 2.44 -23.44 -20.48
N LEU A 15 2.51 -22.10 -20.51
CA LEU A 15 1.98 -21.26 -21.60
C LEU A 15 2.91 -21.21 -22.83
N GLY A 16 4.04 -21.92 -22.81
CA GLY A 16 5.00 -21.94 -23.92
C GLY A 16 5.88 -20.69 -24.02
N LEU A 17 5.90 -19.85 -22.99
CA LEU A 17 6.76 -18.66 -22.97
C LEU A 17 8.22 -19.06 -22.84
N THR A 18 9.07 -18.36 -23.58
CA THR A 18 10.52 -18.53 -23.48
C THR A 18 11.04 -17.95 -22.17
N LYS A 19 12.17 -18.48 -21.69
CA LYS A 19 12.82 -18.00 -20.45
C LYS A 19 13.11 -16.49 -20.46
N LYS A 20 13.24 -15.88 -21.65
CA LYS A 20 13.43 -14.44 -21.82
C LYS A 20 12.14 -13.67 -21.54
N GLU A 21 11.01 -14.13 -22.08
CA GLU A 21 9.70 -13.50 -21.87
C GLU A 21 9.23 -13.62 -20.42
N ILE A 22 9.50 -14.76 -19.76
CA ILE A 22 9.19 -14.94 -18.33
C ILE A 22 10.05 -14.00 -17.46
N LYS A 23 11.28 -13.69 -17.90
CA LYS A 23 12.18 -12.76 -17.21
C LYS A 23 11.81 -11.29 -17.47
N ASP A 24 11.26 -10.99 -18.64
CA ASP A 24 10.78 -9.66 -19.01
C ASP A 24 9.48 -9.25 -18.31
N PHE A 25 8.78 -10.18 -17.65
CA PHE A 25 7.68 -9.88 -16.73
C PHE A 25 8.10 -9.09 -15.47
N SER A 26 9.38 -8.77 -15.32
CA SER A 26 9.83 -7.75 -14.37
C SER A 26 9.09 -6.44 -14.65
N LEU A 27 8.44 -5.88 -13.62
CA LEU A 27 7.65 -4.62 -13.68
C LEU A 27 8.40 -3.45 -14.36
N PHE A 28 9.73 -3.49 -14.39
CA PHE A 28 10.57 -2.46 -15.00
C PHE A 28 11.50 -2.97 -16.12
N GLY A 29 11.40 -4.23 -16.54
CA GLY A 29 12.32 -4.87 -17.50
C GLY A 29 12.46 -4.14 -18.84
N ASN A 30 11.40 -3.47 -19.28
CA ASN A 30 11.34 -2.76 -20.56
C ASN A 30 11.53 -1.24 -20.45
N THR A 31 12.02 -0.74 -19.31
CA THR A 31 12.24 0.70 -19.08
C THR A 31 13.68 1.10 -19.37
N LYS A 32 13.92 2.36 -19.76
CA LYS A 32 15.28 2.87 -20.03
C LYS A 32 16.22 2.77 -18.82
N HIS A 33 15.67 2.77 -17.59
CA HIS A 33 16.44 2.74 -16.35
C HIS A 33 15.79 1.84 -15.29
N PRO A 34 15.82 0.51 -15.46
CA PRO A 34 15.08 -0.44 -14.60
C PRO A 34 15.52 -0.35 -13.13
N PHE A 35 16.80 -0.11 -12.88
CA PHE A 35 17.36 0.04 -11.54
C PHE A 35 16.86 1.30 -10.82
N LEU A 36 16.80 2.43 -11.54
CA LEU A 36 16.29 3.69 -10.97
C LEU A 36 14.82 3.56 -10.58
N TYR A 37 13.98 2.99 -11.46
CA TYR A 37 12.57 2.80 -11.15
C TYR A 37 12.32 1.82 -9.99
N SER A 38 13.16 0.78 -9.89
CA SER A 38 13.10 -0.16 -8.77
C SER A 38 13.41 0.54 -7.44
N ILE A 39 14.44 1.38 -7.40
CA ILE A 39 14.77 2.19 -6.21
C ILE A 39 13.64 3.17 -5.89
N LEU A 40 13.08 3.82 -6.91
CA LEU A 40 11.99 4.78 -6.75
C LEU A 40 10.73 4.13 -6.16
N LEU A 41 10.44 2.88 -6.56
CA LEU A 41 9.35 2.09 -5.99
C LEU A 41 9.61 1.73 -4.52
N VAL A 42 10.85 1.37 -4.16
CA VAL A 42 11.20 1.12 -2.75
C VAL A 42 11.05 2.39 -1.92
N LEU A 43 11.53 3.53 -2.42
CA LEU A 43 11.39 4.82 -1.75
C LEU A 43 9.94 5.24 -1.59
N SER A 44 9.07 4.99 -2.58
CA SER A 44 7.65 5.35 -2.48
C SER A 44 6.92 4.52 -1.42
N ILE A 45 7.21 3.22 -1.31
CA ILE A 45 6.65 2.36 -0.26
C ILE A 45 7.08 2.85 1.14
N ILE A 46 8.36 3.19 1.30
CA ILE A 46 8.88 3.73 2.57
C ILE A 46 8.19 5.05 2.92
N ALA A 47 8.07 5.96 1.95
CA ALA A 47 7.40 7.24 2.15
C ALA A 47 5.94 7.07 2.60
N ILE A 48 5.19 6.19 1.93
CA ILE A 48 3.80 5.88 2.31
C ILE A 48 3.74 5.31 3.74
N GLY A 49 4.64 4.38 4.07
CA GLY A 49 4.72 3.81 5.42
C GLY A 49 4.96 4.88 6.50
N ILE A 50 5.89 5.80 6.25
CA ILE A 50 6.17 6.93 7.15
C ILE A 50 4.95 7.85 7.26
N SER A 51 4.29 8.18 6.15
CA SER A 51 3.09 9.02 6.15
C SER A 51 1.95 8.41 6.97
N ILE A 52 1.75 7.10 6.89
CA ILE A 52 0.74 6.39 7.69
C ILE A 52 1.08 6.50 9.19
N ILE A 53 2.33 6.23 9.56
CA ILE A 53 2.79 6.31 10.96
C ILE A 53 2.61 7.74 11.51
N LEU A 54 3.01 8.75 10.74
CA LEU A 54 2.84 10.15 11.10
C LEU A 54 1.36 10.52 11.23
N GLY A 55 0.50 10.08 10.32
CA GLY A 55 -0.94 10.31 10.39
C GLY A 55 -1.55 9.77 11.69
N ILE A 56 -1.23 8.53 12.05
CA ILE A 56 -1.69 7.90 13.30
C ILE A 56 -1.16 8.65 14.53
N TYR A 57 0.10 9.11 14.49
CA TYR A 57 0.69 9.85 15.59
C TYR A 57 0.04 11.23 15.77
N ILE A 58 -0.23 11.93 14.67
CA ILE A 58 -0.91 13.24 14.68
C ILE A 58 -2.32 13.09 15.24
N GLU A 59 -3.08 12.07 14.81
CA GLU A 59 -4.42 11.78 15.32
C GLU A 59 -4.41 11.56 16.85
N ARG A 60 -3.49 10.72 17.36
CA ARG A 60 -3.33 10.48 18.80
C ARG A 60 -2.85 11.70 19.60
N SER A 61 -2.04 12.56 18.99
CA SER A 61 -1.54 13.78 19.65
C SER A 61 -2.59 14.89 19.71
N THR A 62 -3.48 14.94 18.73
CA THR A 62 -4.54 15.95 18.63
C THR A 62 -5.77 15.52 19.44
N TYR A 63 -6.02 14.22 19.54
CA TYR A 63 -7.18 13.65 20.20
C TYR A 63 -6.78 12.50 21.12
N ALA A 64 -7.09 12.63 22.41
CA ALA A 64 -6.81 11.58 23.39
C ALA A 64 -7.62 10.32 23.06
N SER A 65 -6.93 9.17 23.00
CA SER A 65 -7.54 7.84 22.86
C SER A 65 -8.59 7.63 23.96
N GLY A 66 -9.84 7.33 23.57
CA GLY A 66 -10.96 7.12 24.51
C GLY A 66 -11.72 8.38 24.90
N SER A 67 -11.45 9.53 24.27
CA SER A 67 -12.30 10.71 24.42
C SER A 67 -13.61 10.53 23.64
N TYR A 68 -14.72 10.43 24.37
CA TYR A 68 -16.05 10.53 23.78
C TYR A 68 -16.36 11.99 23.53
N TYR A 69 -16.39 12.41 22.27
CA TYR A 69 -16.99 13.70 21.95
C TYR A 69 -18.46 13.64 22.34
N SER A 70 -18.94 14.67 23.02
CA SER A 70 -20.38 14.90 23.16
C SER A 70 -20.92 15.12 21.76
N THR A 71 -21.37 14.04 21.12
CA THR A 71 -22.09 14.09 19.86
C THR A 71 -23.48 14.58 20.20
N VAL A 72 -23.66 15.90 20.21
CA VAL A 72 -24.98 16.48 20.37
C VAL A 72 -25.79 16.04 19.16
N LYS A 73 -26.70 15.08 19.38
CA LYS A 73 -27.58 14.60 18.31
C LYS A 73 -28.65 15.66 18.13
N LYS A 74 -29.12 15.85 16.89
CA LYS A 74 -30.25 16.76 16.59
C LYS A 74 -31.49 16.46 17.47
N ASN A 75 -31.61 15.24 17.97
CA ASN A 75 -32.68 14.83 18.88
C ASN A 75 -32.49 15.30 20.33
N ASP A 76 -31.29 15.66 20.78
CA ASP A 76 -31.05 16.14 22.15
C ASP A 76 -31.68 17.52 22.39
N PHE A 77 -31.95 18.27 21.31
CA PHE A 77 -32.66 19.55 21.35
C PHE A 77 -34.19 19.42 21.38
N LYS A 78 -34.76 18.21 21.21
CA LYS A 78 -36.23 18.02 21.16
C LYS A 78 -36.91 18.02 22.53
N LEU A 79 -36.16 18.01 23.63
CA LEU A 79 -36.69 17.89 24.99
C LEU A 79 -37.02 19.22 25.69
N ARG A 80 -37.03 20.36 24.97
CA ARG A 80 -37.57 21.61 25.52
C ARG A 80 -38.84 22.00 24.75
N LYS A 81 -39.99 21.59 25.29
CA LYS A 81 -41.30 22.12 24.95
C LYS A 81 -42.06 22.38 26.23
#